data_AF-A0A157ZDR8-F1
#
_entry.id   AF-A0A157ZDR8-F1
#
_cell.length_a   1.000
_cell.length_b   1.000
_cell.length_c   1.000
_cell.angle_alpha   90.00
_cell.angle_beta   90.00
_cell.angle_gamma   90.00
#
_symmetry.space_group_name_H-M   'P 1'
#
loop_
_entity.id
_entity.type
_entity.pdbx_description
1 polymer ?
#
loop_
_entity_poly.entity_id
_entity_poly.type
_entity_poly.pdbx_seq_one_letter_code
_entity_poly.pdbx_strand_id
1 'polypeptide(L)'
;MTYDTRLRLMDEASRYRDRALSGADAKRLTLWDCGRGHRWDKALDIAQNVRCMNCATERRELETKRLRELAQARGGALLSHHYVDVATPLSWRCAYGHVWNARPDAVPRHWCAECARTVFAAIR
;
A
#
# COMPACT_ATOMS: atom_id res chain seq x y z
N MET A 1 -1.49 4.12 -19.68
CA MET A 1 -1.09 4.79 -18.42
C MET A 1 -0.48 3.74 -17.51
N THR A 2 0.82 3.81 -17.23
CA THR A 2 1.49 2.77 -16.43
C THR A 2 1.12 2.93 -14.95
N TYR A 3 1.01 1.80 -14.27
CA TYR A 3 0.69 1.67 -12.84
C TYR A 3 1.41 2.67 -11.94
N ASP A 4 2.66 2.96 -12.29
CA ASP A 4 3.54 3.85 -11.57
C ASP A 4 3.10 5.34 -11.63
N THR A 5 2.50 5.78 -12.75
CA THR A 5 1.98 7.15 -12.90
C THR A 5 0.80 7.40 -11.96
N ARG A 6 -0.11 6.43 -11.82
CA ARG A 6 -1.30 6.56 -10.96
C ARG A 6 -0.91 6.70 -9.48
N LEU A 7 0.08 5.95 -9.02
CA LEU A 7 0.54 6.00 -7.63
C LEU A 7 1.26 7.31 -7.31
N ARG A 8 2.13 7.78 -8.22
CA ARG A 8 2.80 9.08 -8.07
C ARG A 8 1.81 10.23 -7.96
N LEU A 9 0.78 10.24 -8.81
CA LEU A 9 -0.28 11.26 -8.76
C LEU A 9 -1.06 11.23 -7.44
N MET A 10 -1.27 10.05 -6.85
CA MET A 10 -1.94 9.93 -5.55
C MET A 10 -1.09 10.45 -4.39
N ASP A 11 0.22 10.18 -4.39
CA ASP A 11 1.17 10.68 -3.39
C ASP A 11 1.33 12.20 -3.48
N GLU A 12 1.50 12.72 -4.70
CA GLU A 12 1.60 14.16 -4.97
C GLU A 12 0.36 14.92 -4.49
N ALA A 13 -0.83 14.39 -4.80
CA ALA A 13 -2.09 14.94 -4.30
C ALA A 13 -2.19 14.90 -2.76
N SER A 14 -1.58 13.89 -2.10
CA SER A 14 -1.52 13.84 -0.63
C SER A 14 -0.64 14.96 -0.07
N ARG A 15 0.60 15.07 -0.56
CA ARG A 15 1.57 16.08 -0.10
C ARG A 15 1.10 17.51 -0.34
N TYR A 16 0.46 17.76 -1.48
CA TYR A 16 -0.12 19.07 -1.79
C TYR A 16 -1.16 19.47 -0.74
N ARG A 17 -2.04 18.53 -0.35
CA ARG A 17 -3.07 18.77 0.69
C ARG A 17 -2.43 19.07 2.04
N ASP A 18 -1.45 18.28 2.46
CA ASP A 18 -0.76 18.49 3.75
C ASP A 18 -0.07 19.87 3.80
N ARG A 19 0.52 20.30 2.68
CA ARG A 19 1.14 21.62 2.55
C ARG A 19 0.12 22.76 2.58
N ALA A 20 -1.01 22.59 1.89
CA ALA A 20 -2.09 23.60 1.85
C ALA A 20 -2.72 23.83 3.24
N LEU A 21 -2.72 22.82 4.11
CA LEU A 21 -3.22 22.93 5.49
C LEU A 21 -2.29 23.70 6.44
N SER A 22 -1.02 23.90 6.07
CA SER A 22 0.02 24.48 6.94
C SER A 22 0.29 25.98 6.68
N GLY A 23 -0.42 26.60 5.72
CA GLY A 23 -0.23 28.01 5.35
C GLY A 23 -1.13 29.00 6.12
N ALA A 24 -0.63 30.23 6.33
CA ALA A 24 -1.30 31.30 7.07
C ALA A 24 -2.57 31.87 6.39
N ASP A 25 -2.82 31.55 5.13
CA ASP A 25 -4.05 31.89 4.39
C ASP A 25 -5.07 30.73 4.40
N ALA A 26 -5.31 30.17 5.58
CA ALA A 26 -6.41 29.24 5.86
C ALA A 26 -7.80 29.90 5.78
N LYS A 27 -8.01 30.90 4.90
CA LYS A 27 -9.29 31.60 4.76
C LYS A 27 -10.26 30.77 3.92
N ARG A 28 -11.16 30.10 4.65
CA ARG A 28 -12.46 29.52 4.22
C ARG A 28 -12.44 28.18 3.48
N LEU A 29 -11.42 27.34 3.68
CA LEU A 29 -11.64 25.90 3.49
C LEU A 29 -12.52 25.41 4.65
N THR A 30 -13.72 24.91 4.35
CA THR A 30 -14.52 24.24 5.37
C THR A 30 -13.92 22.85 5.55
N LEU A 31 -12.93 22.76 6.43
CA LEU A 31 -12.17 21.53 6.64
C LEU A 31 -13.06 20.48 7.29
N TRP A 32 -13.28 19.35 6.61
CA TRP A 32 -13.83 18.16 7.26
C TRP A 32 -12.71 17.42 7.97
N ASP A 33 -12.97 17.02 9.21
CA ASP A 33 -12.09 16.17 10.01
C ASP A 33 -12.61 14.72 9.95
N CYS A 34 -11.77 13.76 9.54
CA CYS A 34 -12.07 12.37 9.90
C CYS A 34 -11.65 12.22 11.35
N GLY A 35 -12.41 11.49 12.19
CA GLY A 35 -12.07 11.27 13.61
C GLY A 35 -10.71 10.62 13.93
N ARG A 36 -9.80 10.53 12.94
CA ARG A 36 -8.36 10.31 13.08
C ARG A 36 -7.51 11.60 12.92
N GLY A 37 -8.12 12.77 12.87
CA GLY A 37 -7.45 14.08 12.81
C GLY A 37 -6.98 14.54 11.42
N HIS A 38 -7.29 13.82 10.35
CA HIS A 38 -6.97 14.30 8.99
C HIS A 38 -8.04 15.27 8.51
N ARG A 39 -7.59 16.40 7.94
CA ARG A 39 -8.46 17.46 7.40
C ARG A 39 -8.40 17.50 5.87
N TRP A 40 -9.53 17.72 5.20
CA TRP A 40 -9.56 17.91 3.74
C TRP A 40 -10.69 18.83 3.27
N ASP A 41 -10.59 19.28 2.02
CA ASP A 41 -11.49 20.25 1.39
C ASP A 41 -12.85 19.65 0.97
N LYS A 42 -13.95 20.40 1.22
CA LYS A 42 -15.32 20.15 0.75
C LYS A 42 -15.49 20.21 -0.76
N ALA A 43 -14.60 20.84 -1.52
CA ALA A 43 -14.72 20.87 -2.98
C ALA A 43 -14.72 19.45 -3.62
N LEU A 44 -14.21 18.44 -2.91
CA LEU A 44 -14.28 17.02 -3.29
C LEU A 44 -15.60 16.32 -2.90
N ASP A 45 -16.46 16.95 -2.10
CA ASP A 45 -17.70 16.38 -1.55
C ASP A 45 -18.82 16.22 -2.60
N ILE A 46 -18.65 16.83 -3.80
CA ILE A 46 -19.55 16.63 -4.94
C ILE A 46 -19.45 15.18 -5.48
N ALA A 47 -18.38 14.45 -5.17
CA ALA A 47 -18.29 13.02 -5.44
C ALA A 47 -18.83 12.21 -4.25
N GLN A 48 -20.11 11.81 -4.32
CA GLN A 48 -20.74 10.94 -3.34
C GLN A 48 -19.87 9.66 -3.10
N ASN A 49 -19.64 9.30 -1.82
CA ASN A 49 -18.85 8.15 -1.33
C ASN A 49 -17.32 8.32 -1.10
N VAL A 50 -16.79 9.54 -1.00
CA VAL A 50 -15.36 9.74 -0.67
C VAL A 50 -15.08 9.43 0.81
N ARG A 51 -14.44 8.29 1.08
CA ARG A 51 -13.71 8.06 2.34
C ARG A 51 -12.48 8.98 2.37
N CYS A 52 -12.12 9.50 3.56
CA CYS A 52 -10.92 10.32 3.75
C CYS A 52 -9.72 9.73 2.98
N MET A 53 -9.19 10.51 2.03
CA MET A 53 -8.16 10.03 1.11
C MET A 53 -6.82 9.83 1.81
N ASN A 54 -6.50 10.66 2.81
CA ASN A 54 -5.31 10.49 3.65
C ASN A 54 -5.41 9.19 4.46
N CYS A 55 -6.58 8.91 5.05
CA CYS A 55 -6.89 7.63 5.68
C CYS A 55 -6.80 6.43 4.73
N ALA A 56 -7.04 6.62 3.44
CA ALA A 56 -6.90 5.56 2.43
C ALA A 56 -5.42 5.32 2.10
N THR A 57 -4.63 6.37 1.95
CA THR A 57 -3.17 6.28 1.74
C THR A 57 -2.48 5.63 2.94
N GLU A 58 -2.71 6.13 4.15
CA GLU A 58 -2.15 5.60 5.40
C GLU A 58 -2.42 4.08 5.55
N ARG A 59 -3.63 3.62 5.21
CA ARG A 59 -3.96 2.19 5.25
C ARG A 59 -3.14 1.36 4.25
N ARG A 60 -2.87 1.88 3.05
CA ARG A 60 -2.04 1.18 2.06
C ARG A 60 -0.59 1.10 2.49
N GLU A 61 -0.08 2.15 3.12
CA GLU A 61 1.28 2.18 3.67
C GLU A 61 1.43 1.19 4.82
N LEU A 62 0.47 1.18 5.75
CA LEU A 62 0.44 0.22 6.85
C LEU A 62 0.40 -1.23 6.33
N GLU A 63 -0.42 -1.50 5.32
CA GLU A 63 -0.50 -2.84 4.73
C GLU A 63 0.79 -3.22 3.99
N THR A 64 1.39 -2.28 3.25
CA THR A 64 2.72 -2.47 2.64
C THR A 64 3.76 -2.85 3.70
N LYS A 65 3.76 -2.16 4.85
CA LYS A 65 4.66 -2.46 5.97
C LYS A 65 4.44 -3.87 6.52
N ARG A 66 3.20 -4.27 6.78
CA ARG A 66 2.84 -5.63 7.25
C ARG A 66 3.31 -6.71 6.28
N LEU A 67 3.16 -6.48 4.98
CA LEU A 67 3.60 -7.43 3.95
C LEU A 67 5.14 -7.55 3.89
N ARG A 68 5.87 -6.46 4.14
CA ARG A 68 7.34 -6.50 4.27
C ARG A 68 7.76 -7.30 5.50
N GLU A 69 7.12 -7.07 6.65
CA GLU A 69 7.37 -7.80 7.89
C GLU A 69 7.09 -9.31 7.71
N LEU A 70 5.98 -9.67 7.04
CA LEU A 70 5.65 -11.05 6.69
C LEU A 70 6.77 -11.69 5.85
N ALA A 71 7.28 -10.98 4.85
CA ALA A 71 8.35 -11.48 4.00
C ALA A 71 9.63 -11.73 4.80
N GLN A 72 10.01 -10.76 5.65
CA GLN A 72 11.19 -10.85 6.51
C GLN A 72 11.09 -12.01 7.51
N ALA A 73 9.92 -12.20 8.14
CA ALA A 73 9.67 -13.30 9.06
C ALA A 73 9.84 -14.69 8.40
N ARG A 74 9.71 -14.77 7.07
CA ARG A 74 9.93 -15.97 6.27
C ARG A 74 11.32 -16.02 5.61
N GLY A 75 12.24 -15.15 6.04
CA GLY A 75 13.60 -15.04 5.51
C GLY A 75 13.68 -14.47 4.09
N GLY A 76 12.60 -13.89 3.58
CA GLY A 76 12.53 -13.32 2.24
C GLY A 76 12.34 -11.81 2.23
N ALA A 77 11.93 -11.28 1.08
CA ALA A 77 11.69 -9.86 0.86
C ALA A 77 10.48 -9.62 -0.05
N LEU A 78 9.72 -8.57 0.23
CA LEU A 78 8.79 -7.99 -0.73
C LEU A 78 9.58 -7.08 -1.67
N LEU A 79 9.48 -7.33 -2.98
CA LEU A 79 10.19 -6.56 -4.01
C LEU A 79 9.32 -5.42 -4.57
N SER A 80 8.00 -5.57 -4.57
CA SER A 80 7.10 -4.49 -4.96
C SER A 80 7.18 -3.31 -3.99
N HIS A 81 7.15 -2.09 -4.52
CA HIS A 81 7.28 -0.88 -3.72
C HIS A 81 6.11 -0.68 -2.74
N HIS A 82 4.87 -0.84 -3.21
CA HIS A 82 3.65 -0.55 -2.46
C HIS A 82 2.54 -1.56 -2.72
N TYR A 83 1.71 -1.79 -1.70
CA TYR A 83 0.42 -2.45 -1.81
C TYR A 83 -0.62 -1.49 -2.40
N VAL A 84 -1.48 -2.02 -3.28
CA VAL A 84 -2.54 -1.24 -3.94
C VAL A 84 -3.91 -1.78 -3.57
N ASP A 85 -4.12 -3.08 -3.81
CA ASP A 85 -5.32 -3.81 -3.46
C ASP A 85 -5.03 -5.32 -3.37
N VAL A 86 -6.04 -6.09 -2.97
CA VAL A 86 -5.97 -7.54 -2.80
C VAL A 86 -5.89 -8.32 -4.11
N ALA A 87 -6.20 -7.67 -5.24
CA ALA A 87 -6.25 -8.32 -6.56
C ALA A 87 -4.92 -8.20 -7.31
N THR A 88 -4.18 -7.14 -7.05
CA THR A 88 -2.91 -6.81 -7.69
C THR A 88 -1.81 -7.74 -7.17
N PRO A 89 -1.20 -8.58 -8.03
CA PRO A 89 -0.07 -9.40 -7.63
C PRO A 89 1.13 -8.52 -7.24
N LEU A 90 1.82 -8.91 -6.18
CA LEU A 90 3.09 -8.32 -5.77
C LEU A 90 4.23 -9.28 -6.07
N SER A 91 5.43 -8.75 -6.26
CA SER A 91 6.66 -9.50 -6.47
C SER A 91 7.37 -9.75 -5.14
N TRP A 92 7.80 -10.99 -4.94
CA TRP A 92 8.39 -11.48 -3.70
C TRP A 92 9.69 -12.23 -4.00
N ARG A 93 10.55 -12.35 -2.98
CA ARG A 93 11.76 -13.17 -3.00
C ARG A 93 11.85 -13.98 -1.72
N CYS A 94 12.20 -15.27 -1.81
CA CYS A 94 12.40 -16.12 -0.63
C CYS A 94 13.86 -16.12 -0.18
N ALA A 95 14.15 -16.76 0.96
CA ALA A 95 15.50 -16.93 1.50
C ALA A 95 16.48 -17.61 0.51
N TYR A 96 15.98 -18.49 -0.34
CA TYR A 96 16.76 -19.21 -1.35
C TYR A 96 16.92 -18.43 -2.67
N GLY A 97 16.43 -17.19 -2.74
CA GLY A 97 16.60 -16.31 -3.90
C GLY A 97 15.53 -16.46 -4.99
N HIS A 98 14.63 -17.45 -4.94
CA HIS A 98 13.53 -17.56 -5.91
C HIS A 98 12.64 -16.33 -5.86
N VAL A 99 12.25 -15.83 -7.05
CA VAL A 99 11.39 -14.66 -7.22
C VAL A 99 10.07 -15.10 -7.85
N TRP A 100 8.95 -14.65 -7.29
CA TRP A 100 7.63 -14.95 -7.84
C TRP A 100 6.64 -13.81 -7.64
N ASN A 101 5.56 -13.84 -8.42
CA ASN A 101 4.43 -12.94 -8.27
C ASN A 101 3.28 -13.68 -7.57
N ALA A 102 2.71 -13.05 -6.54
CA ALA A 102 1.57 -13.59 -5.82
C ALA A 102 0.69 -12.48 -5.27
N ARG A 103 -0.62 -12.74 -5.20
CA ARG A 103 -1.56 -11.84 -4.55
C ARG A 103 -1.26 -11.78 -3.04
N PRO A 104 -1.39 -10.60 -2.40
CA PRO A 104 -1.06 -10.42 -0.98
C PRO A 104 -1.77 -11.41 -0.05
N ASP A 105 -3.01 -11.77 -0.35
CA ASP A 105 -3.84 -12.69 0.45
C ASP A 105 -3.47 -14.17 0.29
N ALA A 106 -2.74 -14.53 -0.76
CA ALA A 106 -2.27 -15.90 -1.01
C ALA A 106 -0.98 -16.21 -0.24
N VAL A 107 -0.12 -15.21 -0.05
CA VAL A 107 1.26 -15.34 0.46
C VAL A 107 1.35 -15.90 1.88
N PRO A 108 0.44 -15.57 2.84
CA PRO A 108 0.44 -16.21 4.15
C PRO A 108 0.23 -17.73 4.10
N ARG A 109 -0.51 -18.23 3.10
CA ARG A 109 -0.83 -19.66 2.91
C ARG A 109 0.17 -20.37 1.98
N HIS A 110 0.59 -19.69 0.92
CA HIS A 110 1.48 -20.23 -0.11
C HIS A 110 2.65 -19.27 -0.30
N TRP A 111 3.81 -19.67 0.23
CA TRP A 111 5.02 -18.84 0.17
C TRP A 111 5.74 -18.98 -1.17
N CYS A 112 6.67 -19.92 -1.29
CA CYS A 112 7.45 -20.13 -2.51
C CYS A 112 7.18 -21.53 -3.08
N ALA A 113 6.57 -21.59 -4.27
CA ALA A 113 6.26 -22.87 -4.92
C ALA A 113 7.53 -23.65 -5.30
N GLU A 114 8.62 -22.96 -5.63
CA GLU A 114 9.91 -23.60 -5.89
C GLU A 114 10.47 -24.24 -4.62
N CYS A 115 10.51 -23.53 -3.49
CA CYS A 115 10.93 -24.15 -2.21
C CYS A 115 10.05 -25.34 -1.81
N ALA A 116 8.73 -25.24 -2.04
CA ALA A 116 7.81 -26.36 -1.81
C ALA A 116 8.17 -27.61 -2.63
N ARG A 117 8.71 -27.42 -3.85
CA ARG A 117 9.14 -28.52 -4.73
C ARG A 117 10.58 -28.98 -4.49
N THR A 118 11.52 -28.08 -4.18
CA THR A 118 12.96 -28.38 -4.23
C THR A 118 13.58 -28.52 -2.84
N VAL A 119 13.21 -27.65 -1.90
CA VAL A 119 13.80 -27.60 -0.57
C VAL A 119 13.14 -28.61 0.36
N PHE A 120 11.81 -28.74 0.29
CA PHE A 120 11.06 -29.62 1.19
C PHE A 120 10.84 -31.04 0.64
N ALA A 121 11.01 -31.26 -0.67
CA ALA A 121 10.93 -32.61 -1.24
C ALA A 121 12.12 -33.49 -0.83
N ALA A 122 13.27 -32.90 -0.52
CA ALA A 122 14.46 -33.63 -0.06
C ALA A 122 14.41 -34.07 1.41
N ILE A 123 13.37 -33.67 2.16
CA ILE A 123 13.18 -33.98 3.59
C ILE A 123 12.05 -35.02 3.79
N ARG A 124 11.43 -35.49 2.71
CA ARG A 124 10.39 -36.54 2.75
C ARG A 124 10.96 -37.91 2.45
#